data_AF-A0A552V4J7-F1
#
_entry.id   AF-A0A552V4J7-F1
#
_cell.length_a   1.000
_cell.length_b   1.000
_cell.length_c   1.000
_cell.angle_alpha   90.00
_cell.angle_beta   90.00
_cell.angle_gamma   90.00
#
_symmetry.space_group_name_H-M   'P 1'
#
loop_
_entity.id
_entity.type
_entity.pdbx_description
1 polymer ?
#
loop_
_entity_poly.entity_id
_entity_poly.type
_entity_poly.pdbx_seq_one_letter_code
_entity_poly.pdbx_strand_id
1 'polypeptide(L)'
;MKFTEISFPHPVLGVLDAIDSKISLFPEPEIKSNVDFYHITIFFNHDNNDLLELIKIGSAEYFCDVTCSNTLYRKIFTSKDGRMEFEIAKKAVRGRVEFTCLILTTVDIDYTNTNSHVDYYSYIFKLDQGDVLAYFGEFDFDADIVYEKLKAVTSFMEVVENENLTFPYIDLKKSKIEIQLPSQSFKIYCNDLISQEIKYSPIFHSSFVLNALLIALYNFDSHRDFLWARVIEYRLKNDFDLLALSIQEVENIPEIAQKLLGNPFNRLLEGLLQISESTIENE
;
A
#
# COMPACT_ATOMS: atom_id res chain seq x y z
N MET A 1 4.59 -6.02 -17.55
CA MET A 1 4.36 -6.69 -18.87
C MET A 1 3.81 -8.05 -18.49
N LYS A 2 2.66 -8.51 -18.96
CA LYS A 2 2.04 -9.72 -18.37
C LYS A 2 2.83 -11.00 -18.68
N PHE A 3 3.77 -11.35 -17.80
CA PHE A 3 4.66 -12.51 -17.94
C PHE A 3 3.93 -13.86 -17.91
N THR A 4 2.73 -13.92 -17.33
CA THR A 4 1.92 -15.14 -17.23
C THR A 4 1.25 -15.56 -18.54
N GLU A 5 1.21 -14.71 -19.56
CA GLU A 5 0.57 -14.97 -20.87
C GLU A 5 1.60 -15.06 -22.01
N ILE A 6 2.89 -15.00 -21.69
CA ILE A 6 3.99 -15.02 -22.67
C ILE A 6 4.58 -16.44 -22.72
N SER A 7 4.73 -16.97 -23.93
CA SER A 7 5.48 -18.20 -24.16
C SER A 7 6.96 -17.85 -24.34
N PHE A 8 7.80 -18.44 -23.49
CA PHE A 8 9.25 -18.34 -23.60
C PHE A 8 9.79 -19.47 -24.49
N PRO A 9 10.91 -19.24 -25.20
CA PRO A 9 11.54 -20.27 -26.03
C PRO A 9 12.26 -21.36 -25.19
N HIS A 10 12.33 -21.19 -23.88
CA HIS A 10 12.96 -22.07 -22.90
C HIS A 10 12.11 -22.13 -21.62
N PRO A 11 12.31 -23.15 -20.75
CA PRO A 11 11.51 -23.27 -19.53
C PRO A 11 11.85 -22.16 -18.54
N VAL A 12 10.80 -21.50 -18.01
CA VAL A 12 10.90 -20.40 -17.04
C VAL A 12 10.12 -20.76 -15.78
N LEU A 13 10.76 -20.67 -14.62
CA LEU A 13 10.11 -20.98 -13.35
C LEU A 13 9.04 -19.93 -13.03
N GLY A 14 7.84 -20.35 -12.63
CA GLY A 14 6.73 -19.44 -12.31
C GLY A 14 5.90 -18.99 -13.51
N VAL A 15 6.17 -19.53 -14.70
CA VAL A 15 5.36 -19.32 -15.90
C VAL A 15 4.75 -20.65 -16.34
N LEU A 16 3.42 -20.75 -16.32
CA LEU A 16 2.67 -21.96 -16.67
C LEU A 16 3.16 -23.18 -15.86
N ASP A 17 3.30 -24.33 -16.52
CA ASP A 17 3.79 -25.60 -16.00
C ASP A 17 5.21 -25.93 -16.50
N ALA A 18 5.96 -24.94 -16.98
CA ALA A 18 7.25 -25.16 -17.63
C ALA A 18 8.32 -25.78 -16.70
N ILE A 19 8.24 -25.50 -15.39
CA ILE A 19 9.13 -26.05 -14.35
C ILE A 19 8.29 -26.39 -13.12
N ASP A 20 8.35 -27.64 -12.66
CA ASP A 20 7.71 -28.13 -11.44
C ASP A 20 8.59 -27.84 -10.21
N SER A 21 8.52 -26.60 -9.73
CA SER A 21 9.17 -26.13 -8.50
C SER A 21 8.36 -25.00 -7.87
N LYS A 22 8.46 -24.85 -6.55
CA LYS A 22 7.79 -23.76 -5.84
C LYS A 22 8.52 -22.46 -6.06
N ILE A 23 7.76 -21.38 -6.19
CA ILE A 23 8.26 -20.01 -6.32
C ILE A 23 7.28 -19.03 -5.68
N SER A 24 7.80 -18.04 -4.94
CA SER A 24 6.98 -17.00 -4.31
C SER A 24 7.82 -15.81 -3.84
N LEU A 25 7.15 -14.66 -3.68
CA LEU A 25 7.64 -13.55 -2.86
C LEU A 25 7.12 -13.76 -1.44
N PHE A 26 7.96 -14.29 -0.53
CA PHE A 26 7.54 -14.56 0.84
C PHE A 26 8.65 -14.30 1.87
N PRO A 27 8.38 -13.61 3.00
CA PRO A 27 7.18 -12.82 3.30
C PRO A 27 6.84 -11.81 2.19
N GLU A 28 5.61 -11.32 2.17
CA GLU A 28 5.18 -10.32 1.18
C GLU A 28 6.15 -9.12 1.17
N PRO A 29 6.40 -8.51 -0.02
CA PRO A 29 7.29 -7.37 -0.12
C PRO A 29 6.92 -6.25 0.85
N GLU A 30 7.91 -5.80 1.63
CA GLU A 30 7.71 -4.76 2.64
C GLU A 30 8.08 -3.39 2.06
N ILE A 31 7.17 -2.42 2.20
CA ILE A 31 7.40 -1.03 1.77
C ILE A 31 7.25 -0.12 2.99
N LYS A 32 8.36 0.42 3.46
CA LYS A 32 8.40 1.40 4.56
C LYS A 32 8.64 2.79 4.01
N SER A 33 7.82 3.74 4.39
CA SER A 33 8.00 5.15 4.02
C SER A 33 8.72 5.90 5.14
N ASN A 34 9.79 6.63 4.82
CA ASN A 34 10.37 7.66 5.69
C ASN A 34 10.10 9.07 5.12
N VAL A 35 10.80 10.11 5.59
CA VAL A 35 10.56 11.50 5.14
C VAL A 35 10.86 11.68 3.65
N ASP A 36 11.95 11.11 3.14
CA ASP A 36 12.49 11.40 1.80
C ASP A 36 12.47 10.21 0.83
N PHE A 37 12.31 8.99 1.34
CA PHE A 37 12.48 7.72 0.64
C PHE A 37 11.39 6.70 1.00
N TYR A 38 11.11 5.83 0.04
CA TYR A 38 10.52 4.51 0.29
C TYR A 38 11.66 3.50 0.41
N HIS A 39 11.62 2.68 1.45
CA HIS A 39 12.49 1.53 1.70
C HIS A 39 11.74 0.28 1.28
N ILE A 40 12.30 -0.48 0.35
CA ILE A 40 11.69 -1.69 -0.19
C ILE A 40 12.55 -2.87 0.24
N THR A 41 11.91 -3.88 0.82
CA THR A 41 12.53 -5.17 1.15
C THR A 41 11.76 -6.30 0.45
N ILE A 42 12.48 -7.10 -0.33
CA ILE A 42 11.91 -8.22 -1.11
C ILE A 42 12.61 -9.51 -0.71
N PHE A 43 11.84 -10.58 -0.56
CA PHE A 43 12.33 -11.94 -0.32
C PHE A 43 11.93 -12.86 -1.47
N PHE A 44 12.92 -13.41 -2.17
CA PHE A 44 12.76 -14.32 -3.28
C PHE A 44 12.90 -15.76 -2.77
N ASN A 45 11.82 -16.54 -2.82
CA ASN A 45 11.84 -17.95 -2.42
C ASN A 45 11.54 -18.86 -3.60
N HIS A 46 12.41 -19.85 -3.81
CA HIS A 46 12.14 -21.00 -4.67
C HIS A 46 12.94 -22.22 -4.18
N ASP A 47 12.52 -23.41 -4.57
CA ASP A 47 13.20 -24.67 -4.22
C ASP A 47 13.92 -25.34 -5.41
N ASN A 48 14.01 -24.65 -6.56
CA ASN A 48 14.74 -25.13 -7.73
C ASN A 48 16.26 -25.08 -7.54
N ASN A 49 16.92 -26.24 -7.43
CA ASN A 49 18.35 -26.35 -7.17
C ASN A 49 19.23 -25.85 -8.34
N ASP A 50 18.81 -26.08 -9.59
CA ASP A 50 19.60 -25.65 -10.76
C ASP A 50 19.73 -24.13 -10.81
N LEU A 51 18.65 -23.40 -10.51
CA LEU A 51 18.68 -21.94 -10.39
C LEU A 51 19.56 -21.48 -9.21
N LEU A 52 19.51 -22.16 -8.06
CA LEU A 52 20.38 -21.83 -6.92
C LEU A 52 21.85 -22.01 -7.26
N GLU A 53 22.20 -23.05 -8.03
CA GLU A 53 23.57 -23.27 -8.51
C GLU A 53 24.01 -22.17 -9.49
N LEU A 54 23.17 -21.81 -10.47
CA LEU A 54 23.45 -20.73 -11.41
C LEU A 54 23.71 -19.38 -10.71
N ILE A 55 22.93 -19.07 -9.67
CA ILE A 55 23.13 -17.86 -8.86
C ILE A 55 24.44 -17.95 -8.07
N LYS A 56 24.72 -19.10 -7.47
CA LYS A 56 25.94 -19.34 -6.68
C LYS A 56 27.22 -19.19 -7.51
N ILE A 57 27.22 -19.64 -8.76
CA ILE A 57 28.35 -19.47 -9.68
C ILE A 57 28.38 -18.10 -10.36
N GLY A 58 27.37 -17.25 -10.11
CA GLY A 58 27.27 -15.89 -10.64
C GLY A 58 26.85 -15.80 -12.10
N SER A 59 26.25 -16.85 -12.66
CA SER A 59 25.69 -16.88 -14.03
C SER A 59 24.22 -16.45 -14.09
N ALA A 60 23.59 -16.24 -12.93
CA ALA A 60 22.27 -15.64 -12.79
C ALA A 60 22.20 -14.77 -11.54
N GLU A 61 21.28 -13.81 -11.50
CA GLU A 61 21.02 -12.96 -10.33
C GLU A 61 19.51 -12.74 -10.16
N TYR A 62 19.08 -12.33 -8.96
CA TYR A 62 17.73 -11.84 -8.72
C TYR A 62 17.61 -10.40 -9.25
N PHE A 63 16.51 -10.09 -9.92
CA PHE A 63 16.23 -8.79 -10.52
C PHE A 63 14.87 -8.26 -10.07
N CYS A 64 14.82 -6.95 -9.85
CA CYS A 64 13.58 -6.20 -9.66
C CYS A 64 13.58 -5.01 -10.63
N ASP A 65 12.69 -5.03 -11.64
CA ASP A 65 12.41 -3.87 -12.50
C ASP A 65 11.35 -3.00 -11.82
N VAL A 66 11.68 -1.72 -11.62
CA VAL A 66 10.83 -0.74 -10.93
C VAL A 66 10.45 0.33 -11.93
N THR A 67 9.16 0.47 -12.18
CA THR A 67 8.61 1.43 -13.15
C THR A 67 7.55 2.32 -12.52
N CYS A 68 7.62 3.62 -12.79
CA CYS A 68 6.54 4.58 -12.50
C CYS A 68 6.25 5.38 -13.77
N SER A 69 5.16 5.02 -14.45
CA SER A 69 4.78 5.60 -15.74
C SER A 69 4.54 7.12 -15.66
N ASN A 70 4.02 7.61 -14.54
CA ASN A 70 3.70 9.03 -14.36
C ASN A 70 4.94 9.93 -14.31
N THR A 71 6.08 9.43 -13.83
CA THR A 71 7.33 10.21 -13.73
C THR A 71 8.40 9.73 -14.71
N LEU A 72 8.08 8.74 -15.55
CA LEU A 72 9.03 8.04 -16.42
C LEU A 72 10.21 7.43 -15.65
N TYR A 73 10.04 7.20 -14.34
CA TYR A 73 11.05 6.56 -13.53
C TYR A 73 11.14 5.08 -13.92
N ARG A 74 12.35 4.64 -14.27
CA ARG A 74 12.64 3.24 -14.53
C ARG A 74 14.02 2.88 -14.00
N LYS A 75 14.10 1.89 -13.11
CA LYS A 75 15.35 1.39 -12.55
C LYS A 75 15.31 -0.10 -12.32
N ILE A 76 16.48 -0.72 -12.41
CA ILE A 76 16.69 -2.13 -12.13
C ILE A 76 17.54 -2.23 -10.87
N PHE A 77 17.14 -3.11 -9.96
CA PHE A 77 17.90 -3.51 -8.78
C PHE A 77 18.22 -4.99 -8.86
N THR A 78 19.43 -5.37 -8.45
CA THR A 78 19.88 -6.76 -8.48
C THR A 78 20.36 -7.24 -7.11
N SER A 79 20.30 -8.56 -6.89
CA SER A 79 20.81 -9.21 -5.70
C SER A 79 21.35 -10.59 -6.04
N LYS A 80 22.41 -11.00 -5.33
CA LYS A 80 22.96 -12.37 -5.38
C LYS A 80 22.36 -13.27 -4.30
N ASP A 81 21.67 -12.66 -3.34
CA ASP A 81 21.02 -13.34 -2.24
C ASP A 81 19.50 -13.29 -2.43
N GLY A 82 18.78 -14.25 -1.84
CA GLY A 82 17.30 -14.28 -1.85
C GLY A 82 16.63 -13.12 -1.10
N ARG A 83 17.38 -12.10 -0.67
CA ARG A 83 16.89 -10.86 -0.08
C ARG A 83 17.44 -9.68 -0.89
N MET A 84 16.56 -8.72 -1.18
CA MET A 84 16.92 -7.48 -1.87
C MET A 84 16.37 -6.29 -1.11
N GLU A 85 17.21 -5.27 -0.91
CA GLU A 85 16.85 -4.03 -0.23
C GLU A 85 17.35 -2.83 -1.01
N PHE A 86 16.48 -1.86 -1.21
CA PHE A 86 16.81 -0.62 -1.91
C PHE A 86 15.87 0.52 -1.54
N GLU A 87 16.27 1.73 -1.92
CA GLU A 87 15.52 2.95 -1.67
C GLU A 87 15.07 3.63 -2.96
N ILE A 88 13.85 4.17 -2.93
CA ILE A 88 13.30 5.04 -3.98
C ILE A 88 13.03 6.40 -3.37
N ALA A 89 13.65 7.45 -3.90
CA ALA A 89 13.37 8.81 -3.45
C ALA A 89 11.91 9.19 -3.77
N LYS A 90 11.17 9.71 -2.79
CA LYS A 90 9.75 10.08 -2.95
C LYS A 90 9.52 11.04 -4.10
N LYS A 91 10.42 12.01 -4.26
CA LYS A 91 10.42 13.00 -5.35
C LYS A 91 10.59 12.40 -6.76
N ALA A 92 11.03 11.16 -6.88
CA ALA A 92 11.29 10.51 -8.17
C ALA A 92 10.07 9.77 -8.73
N VAL A 93 9.04 9.53 -7.92
CA VAL A 93 7.86 8.73 -8.26
C VAL A 93 6.58 9.46 -7.87
N ARG A 94 5.48 9.19 -8.57
CA ARG A 94 4.16 9.80 -8.32
C ARG A 94 3.05 8.85 -8.78
N GLY A 95 2.05 8.62 -7.93
CA GLY A 95 1.01 7.63 -8.20
C GLY A 95 1.55 6.19 -8.16
N ARG A 96 1.02 5.31 -9.00
CA ARG A 96 1.37 3.87 -9.02
C ARG A 96 2.85 3.63 -9.38
N VAL A 97 3.53 2.86 -8.54
CA VAL A 97 4.89 2.33 -8.74
C VAL A 97 4.78 0.81 -8.84
N GLU A 98 5.23 0.26 -9.96
CA GLU A 98 5.09 -1.16 -10.30
C GLU A 98 6.44 -1.85 -10.23
N PHE A 99 6.45 -3.08 -9.70
CA PHE A 99 7.62 -3.90 -9.47
C PHE A 99 7.45 -5.24 -10.18
N THR A 100 8.45 -5.66 -10.95
CA THR A 100 8.50 -6.98 -11.59
C THR A 100 9.72 -7.75 -11.07
N CYS A 101 9.49 -8.92 -10.49
CA CYS A 101 10.53 -9.71 -9.83
C CYS A 101 10.91 -10.96 -10.65
N LEU A 102 12.19 -11.11 -10.97
CA LEU A 102 12.72 -12.09 -11.93
C LEU A 102 14.04 -12.71 -11.42
N ILE A 103 14.44 -13.84 -12.01
CA ILE A 103 15.85 -14.23 -12.11
C ILE A 103 16.25 -14.10 -13.57
N LEU A 104 17.37 -13.43 -13.86
CA LEU A 104 17.91 -13.30 -15.22
C LEU A 104 19.32 -13.87 -15.29
N THR A 105 19.73 -14.32 -16.48
CA THR A 105 21.12 -14.66 -16.79
C THR A 105 22.00 -13.42 -16.78
N THR A 106 23.20 -13.53 -16.20
CA THR A 106 24.20 -12.45 -16.18
C THR A 106 25.27 -12.63 -17.26
N VAL A 107 25.34 -13.82 -17.84
CA VAL A 107 26.26 -14.22 -18.92
C VAL A 107 25.54 -15.22 -19.83
N ASP A 108 26.06 -15.44 -21.02
CA ASP A 108 25.54 -16.46 -21.92
C ASP A 108 25.78 -17.86 -21.32
N ILE A 109 24.75 -18.71 -21.32
CA ILE A 109 24.81 -20.06 -20.74
C ILE A 109 24.11 -21.11 -21.63
N ASP A 110 24.59 -22.34 -21.55
CA ASP A 110 23.87 -23.52 -21.99
C ASP A 110 22.98 -24.00 -20.82
N TYR A 111 21.68 -23.76 -20.91
CA TYR A 111 20.71 -23.98 -19.84
C TYR A 111 19.95 -25.30 -19.98
N THR A 112 19.82 -25.99 -18.85
CA THR A 112 18.95 -27.15 -18.66
C THR A 112 18.32 -27.06 -17.27
N ASN A 113 17.09 -27.56 -17.11
CA ASN A 113 16.45 -27.65 -15.80
C ASN A 113 15.92 -29.07 -15.55
N THR A 114 16.35 -29.67 -14.45
CA THR A 114 15.99 -31.02 -14.01
C THR A 114 14.52 -31.14 -13.62
N ASN A 115 13.90 -30.05 -13.18
CA ASN A 115 12.48 -29.96 -12.84
C ASN A 115 11.62 -29.47 -14.00
N SER A 116 12.16 -29.34 -15.22
CA SER A 116 11.36 -28.88 -16.37
C SER A 116 10.22 -29.86 -16.72
N HIS A 117 9.20 -29.36 -17.43
CA HIS A 117 8.16 -30.21 -18.01
C HIS A 117 8.78 -31.23 -18.97
N VAL A 118 8.15 -32.40 -19.13
CA VAL A 118 8.64 -33.51 -19.95
C VAL A 118 8.96 -33.12 -21.40
N ASP A 119 8.26 -32.11 -21.93
CA ASP A 119 8.46 -31.60 -23.29
C ASP A 119 9.83 -30.94 -23.49
N TYR A 120 10.47 -30.49 -22.41
CA TYR A 120 11.79 -29.87 -22.42
C TYR A 120 12.92 -30.87 -22.13
N TYR A 121 12.61 -32.13 -21.84
CA TYR A 121 13.62 -33.13 -21.52
C TYR A 121 14.55 -33.37 -22.72
N SER A 122 15.85 -33.41 -22.44
CA SER A 122 16.94 -33.61 -23.42
C SER A 122 17.26 -32.41 -24.32
N TYR A 123 16.62 -31.26 -24.12
CA TYR A 123 17.00 -30.01 -24.79
C TYR A 123 18.01 -29.22 -23.96
N ILE A 124 18.94 -28.57 -24.65
CA ILE A 124 19.86 -27.58 -24.09
C ILE A 124 19.51 -26.25 -24.75
N PHE A 125 19.17 -25.26 -23.93
CA PHE A 125 18.78 -23.93 -24.38
C PHE A 125 19.99 -23.00 -24.33
N LYS A 126 20.31 -22.35 -25.44
CA LYS A 126 21.33 -21.31 -25.44
C LYS A 126 20.66 -20.01 -25.01
N LEU A 127 21.00 -19.54 -23.82
CA LEU A 127 20.47 -18.30 -23.27
C LEU A 127 21.55 -17.24 -23.34
N ASP A 128 21.16 -16.06 -23.78
CA ASP A 128 22.03 -14.88 -23.82
C ASP A 128 21.94 -14.14 -22.48
N GLN A 129 22.90 -13.26 -22.20
CA GLN A 129 22.83 -12.34 -21.06
C GLN A 129 21.49 -11.55 -21.07
N GLY A 130 20.77 -11.59 -19.95
CA GLY A 130 19.50 -10.88 -19.76
C GLY A 130 18.24 -11.75 -19.98
N ASP A 131 18.40 -13.00 -20.40
CA ASP A 131 17.29 -13.93 -20.55
C ASP A 131 16.66 -14.33 -19.20
N VAL A 132 15.34 -14.51 -19.21
CA VAL A 132 14.52 -14.75 -18.01
C VAL A 132 14.58 -16.22 -17.61
N LEU A 133 14.97 -16.53 -16.38
CA LEU A 133 14.98 -17.90 -15.84
C LEU A 133 13.83 -18.18 -14.88
N ALA A 134 13.35 -17.14 -14.18
CA ALA A 134 12.23 -17.24 -13.27
C ALA A 134 11.43 -15.95 -13.20
N TYR A 135 10.13 -16.08 -12.91
CA TYR A 135 9.19 -15.00 -12.65
C TYR A 135 8.50 -15.22 -11.31
N PHE A 136 8.75 -14.32 -10.36
CA PHE A 136 8.21 -14.40 -9.00
C PHE A 136 6.85 -13.72 -8.86
N GLY A 137 6.50 -12.83 -9.79
CA GLY A 137 5.29 -12.02 -9.74
C GLY A 137 5.56 -10.53 -9.93
N GLU A 138 4.46 -9.79 -9.90
CA GLU A 138 4.43 -8.33 -9.89
C GLU A 138 3.74 -7.86 -8.60
N PHE A 139 4.17 -6.73 -8.07
CA PHE A 139 3.47 -6.02 -7.00
C PHE A 139 3.56 -4.51 -7.25
N ASP A 140 2.73 -3.74 -6.57
CA ASP A 140 2.71 -2.29 -6.73
C ASP A 140 2.31 -1.57 -5.45
N PHE A 141 2.65 -0.29 -5.38
CA PHE A 141 2.06 0.62 -4.40
C PHE A 141 1.79 1.98 -5.03
N ASP A 142 0.89 2.73 -4.42
CA ASP A 142 0.62 4.11 -4.81
C ASP A 142 1.43 5.08 -3.94
N ALA A 143 2.40 5.77 -4.56
CA ALA A 143 3.26 6.74 -3.90
C ALA A 143 2.48 7.95 -3.35
N ASP A 144 1.31 8.26 -3.89
CA ASP A 144 0.48 9.37 -3.45
C ASP A 144 -0.29 9.04 -2.16
N ILE A 145 -0.39 7.75 -1.79
CA ILE A 145 -1.05 7.31 -0.56
C ILE A 145 -0.06 7.44 0.62
N VAL A 146 -0.19 8.54 1.35
CA VAL A 146 0.58 8.80 2.57
C VAL A 146 0.02 7.96 3.73
N TYR A 147 0.62 6.80 3.98
CA TYR A 147 0.40 6.00 5.20
C TYR A 147 1.12 6.64 6.41
N GLU A 148 0.62 7.80 6.86
CA GLU A 148 0.85 8.24 8.24
C GLU A 148 -0.43 7.99 9.03
N LYS A 149 -0.33 7.20 10.10
CA LYS A 149 -1.45 6.74 10.97
C LYS A 149 -2.32 7.86 11.57
N LEU A 150 -1.99 9.13 11.34
CA LEU A 150 -2.76 10.30 11.75
C LEU A 150 -3.14 11.25 10.59
N LYS A 151 -2.74 10.97 9.34
CA LYS A 151 -3.18 11.68 8.11
C LYS A 151 -4.11 10.85 7.23
N ALA A 152 -4.41 9.60 7.59
CA ALA A 152 -5.35 8.77 6.84
C ALA A 152 -6.76 9.37 6.75
N VAL A 153 -7.17 10.24 7.68
CA VAL A 153 -8.51 10.87 7.64
C VAL A 153 -8.61 11.93 6.55
N THR A 154 -7.56 12.74 6.33
CA THR A 154 -7.61 13.84 5.34
C THR A 154 -7.59 13.35 3.90
N SER A 155 -7.27 12.07 3.67
CA SER A 155 -7.32 11.45 2.34
C SER A 155 -8.74 11.20 1.86
N PHE A 156 -9.69 10.95 2.78
CA PHE A 156 -11.08 10.65 2.45
C PHE A 156 -12.10 11.60 3.09
N MET A 157 -11.67 12.55 3.92
CA MET A 157 -12.54 13.49 4.63
C MET A 157 -11.92 14.88 4.73
N GLU A 158 -12.74 15.92 4.75
CA GLU A 158 -12.30 17.30 4.95
C GLU A 158 -13.37 18.15 5.64
N VAL A 159 -12.96 19.27 6.24
CA VAL A 159 -13.85 20.25 6.87
C VAL A 159 -13.85 21.51 6.01
N VAL A 160 -15.02 22.00 5.63
CA VAL A 160 -15.18 23.15 4.73
C VAL A 160 -16.20 24.15 5.26
N GLU A 161 -16.09 25.40 4.81
CA GLU A 161 -17.06 26.45 5.11
C GLU A 161 -18.27 26.37 4.17
N ASN A 162 -19.48 26.56 4.70
CA ASN A 162 -20.68 26.77 3.90
C ASN A 162 -21.55 27.87 4.52
N GLU A 163 -21.62 29.02 3.84
CA GLU A 163 -22.32 30.22 4.31
C GLU A 163 -23.86 30.05 4.35
N ASN A 164 -24.40 29.08 3.60
CA ASN A 164 -25.85 28.86 3.48
C ASN A 164 -26.41 27.95 4.58
N LEU A 165 -25.56 27.41 5.45
CA LEU A 165 -25.97 26.48 6.51
C LEU A 165 -26.22 27.20 7.83
N THR A 166 -27.26 26.77 8.54
CA THR A 166 -27.49 27.15 9.94
C THR A 166 -26.87 26.14 10.92
N PHE A 167 -26.74 24.88 10.51
CA PHE A 167 -26.19 23.79 11.30
C PHE A 167 -25.16 23.00 10.48
N PRO A 168 -24.19 22.34 11.13
CA PRO A 168 -23.27 21.44 10.43
C PRO A 168 -23.99 20.41 9.56
N TYR A 169 -23.47 20.15 8.38
CA TYR A 169 -23.98 19.16 7.43
C TYR A 169 -22.85 18.29 6.91
N ILE A 170 -23.14 17.02 6.62
CA ILE A 170 -22.18 16.09 6.05
C ILE A 170 -22.60 15.80 4.62
N ASP A 171 -21.78 16.23 3.65
CA ASP A 171 -21.99 15.96 2.23
C ASP A 171 -21.14 14.76 1.80
N LEU A 172 -21.82 13.72 1.33
CA LEU A 172 -21.21 12.47 0.86
C LEU A 172 -21.08 12.42 -0.66
N LYS A 173 -21.60 13.42 -1.38
CA LYS A 173 -21.67 13.46 -2.85
C LYS A 173 -20.46 14.13 -3.50
N LYS A 174 -19.34 14.17 -2.76
CA LYS A 174 -18.09 14.83 -3.13
C LYS A 174 -16.98 13.79 -3.21
N SER A 175 -15.80 14.19 -3.69
CA SER A 175 -14.65 13.27 -3.76
C SER A 175 -14.22 12.81 -2.36
N LYS A 176 -14.32 13.69 -1.36
CA LYS A 176 -14.14 13.41 0.06
C LYS A 176 -15.47 13.51 0.82
N ILE A 177 -15.53 12.94 2.01
CA ILE A 177 -16.60 13.24 2.98
C ILE A 177 -16.40 14.67 3.46
N GLU A 178 -17.28 15.59 3.07
CA GLU A 178 -17.19 16.99 3.48
C GLU A 178 -18.01 17.24 4.75
N ILE A 179 -17.34 17.68 5.81
CA ILE A 179 -17.96 18.22 7.01
C ILE A 179 -18.13 19.72 6.80
N GLN A 180 -19.32 20.14 6.40
CA GLN A 180 -19.64 21.51 6.09
C GLN A 180 -20.08 22.24 7.37
N LEU A 181 -19.36 23.29 7.73
CA LEU A 181 -19.65 24.11 8.91
C LEU A 181 -20.20 25.48 8.49
N PRO A 182 -21.19 26.04 9.22
CA PRO A 182 -21.57 27.45 9.07
C PRO A 182 -20.37 28.37 9.31
N SER A 183 -20.33 29.53 8.66
CA SER A 183 -19.20 30.47 8.70
C SER A 183 -18.69 30.80 10.10
N GLN A 184 -19.59 31.00 11.07
CA GLN A 184 -19.18 31.30 12.44
C GLN A 184 -18.46 30.11 13.09
N SER A 185 -18.98 28.90 12.91
CA SER A 185 -18.37 27.67 13.45
C SER A 185 -17.07 27.33 12.74
N PHE A 186 -17.00 27.52 11.42
CA PHE A 186 -15.79 27.29 10.63
C PHE A 186 -14.65 28.22 11.07
N LYS A 187 -14.93 29.50 11.30
CA LYS A 187 -13.94 30.46 11.81
C LYS A 187 -13.40 30.09 13.20
N ILE A 188 -14.25 29.55 14.08
CA ILE A 188 -13.81 29.05 15.39
C ILE A 188 -12.94 27.81 15.21
N TYR A 189 -13.35 26.88 14.34
CA TYR A 189 -12.59 25.68 14.01
C TYR A 189 -11.20 26.02 13.48
N CYS A 190 -11.09 26.94 12.52
CA CYS A 190 -9.82 27.37 11.92
C CYS A 190 -8.97 28.29 12.81
N ASN A 191 -9.41 28.64 14.02
CA ASN A 191 -8.60 29.46 14.92
C ASN A 191 -7.30 28.71 15.26
N ASP A 192 -6.15 29.37 15.15
CA ASP A 192 -4.85 28.71 15.34
C ASP A 192 -4.67 28.15 16.76
N LEU A 193 -5.25 28.79 17.78
CA LEU A 193 -5.23 28.31 19.17
C LEU A 193 -6.00 26.99 19.37
N ILE A 194 -6.81 26.62 18.38
CA ILE A 194 -7.70 25.47 18.43
C ILE A 194 -7.26 24.41 17.40
N SER A 195 -7.10 24.80 16.13
CA SER A 195 -6.78 23.90 15.02
C SER A 195 -5.33 23.43 14.99
N GLN A 196 -4.39 24.28 15.38
CA GLN A 196 -2.96 23.93 15.36
C GLN A 196 -2.50 23.31 16.68
N GLU A 197 -3.30 23.45 17.74
CA GLU A 197 -2.97 22.93 19.05
C GLU A 197 -3.24 21.42 19.14
N ILE A 198 -2.16 20.65 19.21
CA ILE A 198 -2.17 19.17 19.14
C ILE A 198 -3.10 18.55 20.19
N LYS A 199 -3.19 19.13 21.39
CA LYS A 199 -3.99 18.59 22.50
C LYS A 199 -5.50 18.53 22.21
N TYR A 200 -6.01 19.36 21.30
CA TYR A 200 -7.44 19.36 20.93
C TYR A 200 -7.77 18.43 19.76
N SER A 201 -6.76 17.94 19.03
CA SER A 201 -6.94 17.01 17.91
C SER A 201 -7.79 15.77 18.28
N PRO A 202 -7.55 15.07 19.41
CA PRO A 202 -8.38 13.93 19.79
C PRO A 202 -9.87 14.26 19.99
N ILE A 203 -10.19 15.49 20.43
CA ILE A 203 -11.58 15.96 20.60
C ILE A 203 -12.26 16.08 19.24
N PHE A 204 -11.58 16.62 18.24
CA PHE A 204 -12.13 16.71 16.88
C PHE A 204 -12.32 15.33 16.24
N HIS A 205 -11.32 14.45 16.40
CA HIS A 205 -11.37 13.10 15.84
C HIS A 205 -12.49 12.23 16.44
N SER A 206 -12.79 12.39 17.73
CA SER A 206 -13.85 11.65 18.44
C SER A 206 -15.24 12.29 18.34
N SER A 207 -15.33 13.57 17.95
CA SER A 207 -16.59 14.28 17.76
C SER A 207 -17.05 14.22 16.30
N PHE A 208 -16.95 15.32 15.55
CA PHE A 208 -17.56 15.40 14.22
C PHE A 208 -16.88 14.52 13.17
N VAL A 209 -15.58 14.20 13.30
CA VAL A 209 -14.89 13.30 12.36
C VAL A 209 -15.44 11.87 12.47
N LEU A 210 -15.52 11.32 13.69
CA LEU A 210 -16.10 10.00 13.91
C LEU A 210 -17.57 9.96 13.48
N ASN A 211 -18.36 10.98 13.82
CA ASN A 211 -19.76 11.06 13.40
C ASN A 211 -19.91 11.12 11.88
N ALA A 212 -19.09 11.91 11.19
CA ALA A 212 -19.11 11.99 9.73
C ALA A 212 -18.74 10.65 9.08
N LEU A 213 -17.75 9.95 9.63
CA LEU A 213 -17.37 8.63 9.13
C LEU A 213 -18.51 7.62 9.35
N LEU A 214 -19.13 7.60 10.53
CA LEU A 214 -20.26 6.72 10.80
C LEU A 214 -21.41 6.96 9.81
N ILE A 215 -21.78 8.22 9.60
CA ILE A 215 -22.82 8.58 8.62
C ILE A 215 -22.45 8.11 7.21
N ALA A 216 -21.19 8.28 6.80
CA ALA A 216 -20.71 7.82 5.51
C ALA A 216 -20.78 6.29 5.38
N LEU A 217 -20.34 5.55 6.40
CA LEU A 217 -20.34 4.08 6.40
C LEU A 217 -21.78 3.51 6.40
N TYR A 218 -22.71 4.09 7.16
CA TYR A 218 -24.12 3.67 7.12
C TYR A 218 -24.79 3.96 5.78
N ASN A 219 -24.28 4.91 5.00
CA ASN A 219 -24.79 5.26 3.67
C ASN A 219 -23.87 4.77 2.54
N PHE A 220 -22.96 3.84 2.82
CA PHE A 220 -21.88 3.45 1.92
C PHE A 220 -22.40 2.89 0.59
N ASP A 221 -23.42 2.03 0.63
CA ASP A 221 -23.95 1.38 -0.57
C ASP A 221 -24.49 2.35 -1.60
N SER A 222 -25.01 3.51 -1.18
CA SER A 222 -25.52 4.55 -2.08
C SER A 222 -24.41 5.44 -2.67
N HIS A 223 -23.16 5.27 -2.22
CA HIS A 223 -22.04 6.18 -2.54
C HIS A 223 -20.76 5.44 -2.95
N ARG A 224 -20.84 4.16 -3.35
CA ARG A 224 -19.68 3.33 -3.72
C ARG A 224 -18.80 3.93 -4.83
N ASP A 225 -19.39 4.72 -5.73
CA ASP A 225 -18.68 5.33 -6.86
C ASP A 225 -17.79 6.52 -6.48
N PHE A 226 -17.96 7.08 -5.27
CA PHE A 226 -17.18 8.24 -4.82
C PHE A 226 -15.77 7.83 -4.39
N LEU A 227 -14.82 8.77 -4.52
CA LEU A 227 -13.41 8.51 -4.23
C LEU A 227 -13.20 8.09 -2.76
N TRP A 228 -13.85 8.77 -1.80
CA TRP A 228 -13.77 8.40 -0.39
C TRP A 228 -14.23 6.96 -0.12
N ALA A 229 -15.28 6.50 -0.80
CA ALA A 229 -15.81 5.16 -0.62
C ALA A 229 -14.83 4.10 -1.13
N ARG A 230 -14.21 4.35 -2.29
CA ARG A 230 -13.13 3.50 -2.84
C ARG A 230 -11.90 3.45 -1.94
N VAL A 231 -11.53 4.58 -1.32
CA VAL A 231 -10.43 4.62 -0.34
C VAL A 231 -10.75 3.76 0.88
N ILE A 232 -11.97 3.86 1.42
CA ILE A 232 -12.42 3.02 2.54
C ILE A 232 -12.45 1.54 2.13
N GLU A 233 -13.00 1.21 0.96
CA GLU A 233 -13.04 -0.17 0.45
C GLU A 233 -11.64 -0.76 0.30
N TYR A 234 -10.70 0.03 -0.23
CA TYR A 234 -9.30 -0.35 -0.32
C TYR A 234 -8.74 -0.66 1.09
N ARG A 235 -8.98 0.20 2.07
CA ARG A 235 -8.50 -0.03 3.44
C ARG A 235 -9.13 -1.26 4.09
N LEU A 236 -10.43 -1.51 3.88
CA LEU A 236 -11.09 -2.72 4.37
C LEU A 236 -10.46 -4.01 3.81
N LYS A 237 -9.96 -3.96 2.57
CA LYS A 237 -9.33 -5.11 1.89
C LYS A 237 -7.84 -5.30 2.20
N ASN A 238 -7.14 -4.25 2.67
CA ASN A 238 -5.68 -4.27 2.81
C ASN A 238 -5.19 -4.05 4.25
N ASP A 239 -5.97 -3.41 5.13
CA ASP A 239 -5.58 -3.23 6.52
C ASP A 239 -5.90 -4.52 7.30
N PHE A 240 -4.87 -5.21 7.81
CA PHE A 240 -4.98 -6.49 8.53
C PHE A 240 -6.06 -6.48 9.64
N ASP A 241 -6.16 -5.37 10.38
CA ASP A 241 -7.12 -5.21 11.47
C ASP A 241 -8.59 -5.12 11.01
N LEU A 242 -8.84 -4.90 9.72
CA LEU A 242 -10.16 -4.73 9.11
C LEU A 242 -10.60 -5.94 8.28
N LEU A 243 -9.70 -6.86 7.92
CA LEU A 243 -9.98 -7.99 7.02
C LEU A 243 -11.13 -8.90 7.49
N ALA A 244 -11.33 -9.01 8.80
CA ALA A 244 -12.40 -9.82 9.39
C ALA A 244 -13.75 -9.10 9.44
N LEU A 245 -13.81 -7.82 9.10
CA LEU A 245 -14.99 -6.98 9.24
C LEU A 245 -15.60 -6.66 7.88
N SER A 246 -16.92 -6.81 7.79
CA SER A 246 -17.70 -6.54 6.60
C SER A 246 -18.53 -5.27 6.77
N ILE A 247 -18.46 -4.34 5.81
CA ILE A 247 -19.29 -3.11 5.84
C ILE A 247 -20.77 -3.40 5.55
N GLN A 248 -21.06 -4.56 4.95
CA GLN A 248 -22.42 -5.04 4.71
C GLN A 248 -23.13 -5.49 6.01
N GLU A 249 -22.35 -5.79 7.05
CA GLU A 249 -22.85 -6.11 8.37
C GLU A 249 -22.91 -4.83 9.19
N VAL A 250 -24.12 -4.33 9.42
CA VAL A 250 -24.37 -3.02 10.05
C VAL A 250 -23.76 -2.95 11.45
N GLU A 251 -23.70 -4.08 12.15
CA GLU A 251 -23.11 -4.24 13.48
C GLU A 251 -21.60 -3.98 13.50
N ASN A 252 -20.89 -4.19 12.38
CA ASN A 252 -19.46 -3.96 12.28
C ASN A 252 -19.11 -2.49 12.05
N ILE A 253 -20.05 -1.67 11.58
CA ILE A 253 -19.80 -0.26 11.21
C ILE A 253 -19.14 0.55 12.34
N PRO A 254 -19.60 0.48 13.61
CA PRO A 254 -18.93 1.15 14.71
C PRO A 254 -17.48 0.71 14.89
N GLU A 255 -17.20 -0.59 14.83
CA GLU A 255 -15.84 -1.12 15.00
C GLU A 255 -14.93 -0.73 13.83
N ILE A 256 -15.43 -0.81 12.60
CA ILE A 256 -14.75 -0.33 11.39
C ILE A 256 -14.38 1.14 11.55
N ALA A 257 -15.31 1.99 11.99
CA ALA A 257 -15.05 3.41 12.20
C ALA A 257 -13.97 3.66 13.26
N GLN A 258 -14.01 2.92 14.38
CA GLN A 258 -12.97 3.00 15.41
C GLN A 258 -11.60 2.63 14.85
N LYS A 259 -11.50 1.52 14.12
CA LYS A 259 -10.24 1.02 13.54
C LYS A 259 -9.70 1.94 12.45
N LEU A 260 -10.55 2.39 11.52
CA LEU A 260 -10.16 3.32 10.44
C LEU A 260 -9.59 4.63 10.98
N LEU A 261 -10.12 5.12 12.11
CA LEU A 261 -9.67 6.34 12.75
C LEU A 261 -8.56 6.11 13.78
N GLY A 262 -8.25 4.88 14.18
CA GLY A 262 -7.23 4.57 15.20
C GLY A 262 -7.70 4.80 16.64
N ASN A 263 -8.85 4.23 17.00
CA ASN A 263 -9.49 4.30 18.32
C ASN A 263 -9.64 5.75 18.84
N PRO A 264 -10.45 6.59 18.17
CA PRO A 264 -10.69 7.98 18.57
C PRO A 264 -11.18 8.15 20.01
N PHE A 265 -11.95 7.21 20.59
CA PHE A 265 -12.39 7.35 21.98
C PHE A 265 -11.25 7.16 22.97
N ASN A 266 -10.37 6.17 22.77
CA ASN A 266 -9.22 6.02 23.67
C ASN A 266 -8.32 7.25 23.62
N ARG A 267 -8.02 7.75 22.42
CA ARG A 267 -7.22 8.98 22.24
C ARG A 267 -7.89 10.21 22.84
N LEU A 268 -9.23 10.29 22.81
CA LEU A 268 -9.96 11.35 23.50
C LEU A 268 -9.68 11.31 25.00
N LEU A 269 -9.80 10.14 25.64
CA LEU A 269 -9.56 10.00 27.07
C LEU A 269 -8.11 10.34 27.44
N GLU A 270 -7.14 9.87 26.66
CA GLU A 270 -5.72 10.23 26.82
C GLU A 270 -5.49 11.74 26.64
N GLY A 271 -6.12 12.35 25.63
CA GLY A 271 -6.02 13.79 25.37
C GLY A 271 -6.65 14.64 26.48
N LEU A 272 -7.76 14.20 27.07
CA LEU A 272 -8.39 14.89 28.19
C LEU A 272 -7.49 14.88 29.44
N LEU A 273 -6.79 13.77 29.70
CA LEU A 273 -5.81 13.70 30.78
C LEU A 273 -4.67 14.71 30.57
N GLN A 274 -4.09 14.75 29.36
CA GLN A 274 -3.03 15.71 29.03
C GLN A 274 -3.47 17.17 29.19
N ILE A 275 -4.70 17.49 28.77
CA ILE A 275 -5.26 18.84 28.96
C ILE A 275 -5.37 19.15 30.46
N SER A 276 -5.86 18.20 31.27
CA SER A 276 -6.00 18.41 32.71
C SER A 276 -4.66 18.62 33.42
N GLU A 277 -3.63 17.84 33.09
CA GLU A 277 -2.29 17.95 33.67
C GLU A 277 -1.61 19.28 33.30
N SER A 278 -1.73 19.70 32.04
CA SER A 278 -1.19 20.98 31.56
C SER A 278 -1.82 22.21 32.24
N THR A 279 -3.02 22.05 32.81
CA THR A 279 -3.69 23.14 33.54
C THR A 279 -3.15 23.26 34.96
N ILE A 280 -2.75 22.14 35.58
CA ILE A 280 -2.23 22.07 36.95
C ILE A 280 -0.78 22.58 37.02
N GLU A 281 0.03 22.38 35.97
CA GLU A 281 1.41 22.87 35.92
C GLU A 281 1.54 24.40 35.70
N ASN A 282 0.44 25.06 35.30
CA ASN A 282 0.38 26.49 35.05
C ASN A 282 -0.31 27.30 36.16
N GLU A 283 -0.70 26.65 37.27
CA GLU A 283 -1.17 27.28 38.52
C GLU A 283 -0.08 27.29 39.60
#